data_AF-A0A1P8F8S3-F1
#
_entry.id   AF-A0A1P8F8S3-F1
#
_cell.length_a   1.000
_cell.length_b   1.000
_cell.length_c   1.000
_cell.angle_alpha   90.00
_cell.angle_beta   90.00
_cell.angle_gamma   90.00
#
_symmetry.space_group_name_H-M   'P 1'
#
loop_
_entity.id
_entity.type
_entity.pdbx_description
1 polymer ?
#
loop_
_entity_poly.entity_id
_entity_poly.type
_entity_poly.pdbx_seq_one_letter_code
_entity_poly.pdbx_strand_id
1 'polypeptide(L)' 'MGGDGCMPSTSKKQQKVMCIAESIKKGKTPAGYSRQAAKIAGSMSEEQLKEFCETPVREQ' A
#
# COMPACT_ATOMS: atom_id res chain seq x y z
N MET A 1 18.87 -7.94 22.68
CA MET A 1 17.74 -8.71 22.15
C MET A 1 16.57 -7.75 22.13
N GLY A 2 16.23 -7.10 21.02
CA GLY A 2 15.72 -7.70 19.79
C GLY A 2 14.31 -7.13 19.63
N GLY A 3 14.16 -6.13 18.76
CA GLY A 3 12.93 -5.39 18.57
C GLY A 3 13.06 -4.41 17.42
N ASP A 4 13.64 -4.90 16.32
CA ASP A 4 13.61 -4.27 15.00
C ASP A 4 12.15 -4.21 14.54
N GLY A 5 11.40 -3.25 15.10
CA GLY A 5 10.03 -2.98 14.74
C GLY A 5 10.02 -2.24 13.43
N CYS A 6 10.29 -2.94 12.33
CA CYS A 6 9.96 -2.54 10.96
C CYS A 6 8.42 -2.40 10.83
N MET A 7 7.79 -1.49 11.58
CA MET A 7 6.59 -0.84 11.08
C MET A 7 7.10 0.20 10.11
N PRO A 8 6.94 0.00 8.78
CA PRO A 8 7.40 1.01 7.84
C PRO A 8 6.68 2.30 8.23
N SER A 9 7.45 3.35 8.52
CA SER A 9 6.90 4.72 8.54
C SER A 9 6.35 4.98 7.15
N THR A 10 5.11 4.56 6.91
CA THR A 10 4.42 4.76 5.65
C THR A 10 4.10 6.23 5.58
N SER A 11 5.05 6.98 5.02
CA SER A 11 4.80 8.35 4.59
C SER A 11 3.49 8.38 3.80
N LYS A 12 2.69 9.44 3.93
CA LYS A 12 1.40 9.60 3.21
C LYS A 12 1.50 9.24 1.71
N LYS A 13 2.67 9.45 1.11
CA LYS A 13 3.01 9.05 -0.27
C LYS A 13 2.99 7.53 -0.48
N GLN A 14 3.60 6.74 0.40
CA GLN A 14 3.57 5.27 0.32
C GLN A 14 2.16 4.73 0.55
N GLN A 15 1.43 5.25 1.55
CA GLN A 15 0.04 4.86 1.78
C GLN A 15 -0.82 5.10 0.53
N LYS A 16 -0.66 6.27 -0.11
CA LYS A 16 -1.35 6.58 -1.36
C LYS A 16 -1.06 5.55 -2.46
N VAL A 17 0.19 5.14 -2.61
CA VAL A 17 0.57 4.11 -3.60
C VAL A 17 -0.07 2.75 -3.26
N MET A 18 -0.14 2.37 -1.98
CA MET A 18 -0.82 1.15 -1.55
C MET A 18 -2.33 1.20 -1.85
N CYS A 19 -2.98 2.35 -1.66
CA CYS A 19 -4.41 2.50 -2.00
C CYS A 19 -4.70 2.49 -3.48
N ILE A 20 -3.79 3.04 -4.28
CA ILE A 20 -3.88 2.92 -5.73
C ILE A 20 -3.69 1.45 -6.12
N ALA A 21 -2.78 0.73 -5.48
CA ALA A 21 -2.55 -0.69 -5.74
C ALA A 21 -3.79 -1.54 -5.40
N GLU A 22 -4.45 -1.26 -4.27
CA GLU A 22 -5.74 -1.88 -3.91
C GLU A 22 -6.78 -1.64 -5.00
N SER A 23 -6.91 -0.38 -5.46
CA SER A 23 -7.87 0.01 -6.49
C SER A 23 -7.58 -0.67 -7.83
N ILE A 24 -6.30 -0.86 -8.17
CA ILE A 24 -5.88 -1.61 -9.36
C ILE A 24 -6.24 -3.10 -9.20
N LYS A 25 -5.96 -3.69 -8.04
CA LYS A 25 -6.26 -5.10 -7.77
C LYS A 25 -7.77 -5.39 -7.85
N LYS A 26 -8.60 -4.46 -7.37
CA LYS A 26 -10.06 -4.49 -7.47
C LYS A 26 -10.61 -4.19 -8.87
N GLY A 27 -9.76 -3.86 -9.84
CA GLY A 27 -10.16 -3.50 -11.20
C GLY A 27 -10.84 -2.13 -11.32
N LYS A 28 -10.84 -1.31 -10.27
CA LYS A 28 -11.41 0.05 -10.27
C LYS A 28 -10.47 1.07 -10.91
N THR A 29 -9.18 0.77 -10.95
CA THR A 29 -8.15 1.64 -11.54
C THR A 29 -7.34 0.84 -12.57
N PRO A 30 -7.09 1.38 -13.76
CA PRO A 30 -6.27 0.68 -14.74
C PRO A 30 -4.81 0.58 -14.25
N ALA A 31 -4.16 -0.56 -14.48
CA ALA A 31 -2.75 -0.77 -14.11
C ALA A 31 -1.77 0.27 -14.71
N GLY A 32 -2.17 0.91 -15.83
CA GLY A 32 -1.41 2.01 -16.44
C GLY A 32 -1.40 3.31 -15.63
N TYR A 33 -2.32 3.49 -14.67
CA TYR A 33 -2.39 4.69 -13.84
C TYR A 33 -1.14 4.88 -12.97
N SER A 34 -0.56 3.79 -12.48
CA SER A 34 0.70 3.82 -11.76
C SER A 34 1.41 2.47 -11.89
N ARG A 35 2.57 2.47 -12.55
CA ARG A 35 3.40 1.25 -12.69
C ARG A 35 3.81 0.68 -11.35
N GLN A 36 4.14 1.54 -10.39
CA GLN A 36 4.56 1.12 -9.06
C GLN A 36 3.40 0.44 -8.31
N ALA A 37 2.22 1.06 -8.33
CA ALA A 37 1.03 0.51 -7.70
C ALA A 37 0.58 -0.80 -8.37
N ALA A 38 0.65 -0.89 -9.70
CA ALA A 38 0.33 -2.13 -10.42
C ALA A 38 1.27 -3.28 -10.04
N LYS A 39 2.57 -2.99 -9.84
CA LYS A 39 3.54 -3.98 -9.40
C LYS A 39 3.21 -4.50 -8.00
N ILE A 40 2.88 -3.60 -7.07
CA ILE A 40 2.47 -3.94 -5.71
C ILE A 40 1.14 -4.71 -5.71
N ALA A 41 0.17 -4.32 -6.53
CA ALA A 41 -1.11 -5.02 -6.70
C ALA A 41 -0.93 -6.48 -7.15
N GLY A 42 0.13 -6.77 -7.91
CA GLY A 42 0.53 -8.12 -8.30
C GLY A 42 1.31 -8.89 -7.22
N SER A 43 2.01 -8.19 -6.32
CA SER A 43 2.85 -8.81 -5.28
C SER A 43 2.16 -8.98 -3.93
N MET A 44 1.10 -8.22 -3.64
CA MET A 44 0.39 -8.26 -2.35
C MET A 44 -1.08 -8.67 -2.53
N SER A 45 -1.67 -9.27 -1.50
CA SER A 45 -3.10 -9.59 -1.46
C SER A 45 -3.96 -8.34 -1.28
N GLU A 46 -5.24 -8.42 -1.65
CA GLU A 46 -6.18 -7.31 -1.46
C GLU A 46 -6.29 -6.89 0.01
N GLU A 47 -6.38 -7.87 0.91
CA GLU A 47 -6.50 -7.64 2.36
C GLU A 47 -5.29 -6.87 2.91
N GLN A 48 -4.08 -7.25 2.48
CA GLN A 48 -2.86 -6.53 2.86
C GLN A 48 -2.90 -5.08 2.36
N LEU A 49 -3.29 -4.86 1.11
CA LEU A 49 -3.38 -3.51 0.54
C LEU A 49 -4.43 -2.65 1.26
N LYS A 50 -5.55 -3.25 1.65
CA LYS A 50 -6.63 -2.62 2.43
C LYS A 50 -6.15 -2.21 3.81
N GLU A 51 -5.42 -3.09 4.49
CA GLU A 51 -4.82 -2.81 5.81
C GLU A 51 -3.90 -1.58 5.74
N PHE A 52 -3.08 -1.46 4.70
CA PHE A 52 -2.24 -0.27 4.48
C PHE A 52 -3.04 1.02 4.28
N CYS A 53 -4.21 0.95 3.64
CA CYS A 53 -5.08 2.11 3.47
C CYS A 53 -5.80 2.53 4.74
N GLU A 54 -6.24 1.56 5.53
CA GLU A 54 -7.00 1.81 6.75
C GLU A 54 -6.09 2.12 7.94
N THR A 55 -4.80 1.76 7.88
CA THR A 55 -3.84 2.05 8.94
C THR A 55 -3.64 3.57 9.08
N PRO A 56 -3.94 4.17 10.24
CA PRO A 56 -3.73 5.59 10.45
C PRO A 56 -2.23 5.90 10.43
N VAL A 57 -1.80 6.72 9.49
CA VAL A 57 -0.42 7.24 9.46
C VAL A 57 -0.27 8.19 10.64
N ARG A 58 0.36 7.71 11.71
CA ARG A 58 0.87 8.60 12.76
C ARG A 58 2.00 9.41 12.13
N GLU A 59 1.75 10.69 11.91
CA GLU A 59 2.81 11.64 11.60
C GLU A 59 3.77 11.65 12.81
N GLN A 60 4.99 11.14 12.60
CA GLN A 60 6.09 11.32 13.54
C GLN A 60 6.70 12.71 13.35
#